data_AF-D9Q191-F1
#
_entry.id   AF-D9Q191-F1
#
_cell.length_a   1.000
_cell.length_b   1.000
_cell.length_c   1.000
_cell.angle_alpha   90.00
_cell.angle_beta   90.00
_cell.angle_gamma   90.00
#
_symmetry.space_group_name_H-M   'P 1'
#
loop_
_entity.id
_entity.type
_entity.pdbx_description
1 polymer ?
#
loop_
_entity_poly.entity_id
_entity_poly.type
_entity_poly.pdbx_seq_one_letter_code
_entity_poly.pdbx_strand_id
1 'polypeptide(L)'
;MVAVASQGLCLYGTVLNSVDTVERSIRSVYRPDAEIVVVDGGSRDSTYERLLEIAKDYNVKVYRLPGSSRGRGRDYALRMCPEGSYAAYFDLDDEYNAYFHRAIEWGMATGSQRPLYYLVKRDYAVARGGWRDLNVAEDVEFFARVGLDFHVPVLFRRPLSGPRRGSLMGDARRYVRGTLGAVSRSVRNVVDLIRGNGFKYGELASLPYIRRRPYLLVAPVPLIYTMALVKGIYRYDPLLNNHDLMFKYMVSGLVDPIKEVGADDDHAVFSVPLSTASRLGFNWVVAKVRSANLKPYTCSQGGSKVLIGVTSSGALASVGFRDCDEVDSP
;
A
#
# COMPACT_ATOMS: atom_id res chain seq x y z
N MET A 1 -16.56 7.88 35.96
CA MET A 1 -15.55 7.09 35.21
C MET A 1 -16.20 6.68 33.89
N VAL A 2 -15.81 7.32 32.78
CA VAL A 2 -16.22 6.84 31.45
C VAL A 2 -15.33 5.63 31.17
N ALA A 3 -15.93 4.45 31.04
CA ALA A 3 -15.22 3.27 30.58
C ALA A 3 -14.64 3.59 29.20
N VAL A 4 -13.31 3.67 29.12
CA VAL A 4 -12.62 3.66 27.82
C VAL A 4 -12.94 2.29 27.25
N ALA A 5 -13.88 2.21 26.31
CA ALA A 5 -14.11 1.00 25.54
C ALA A 5 -12.74 0.52 25.06
N SER A 6 -12.35 -0.70 25.43
CA SER A 6 -11.13 -1.32 24.90
C SER A 6 -11.18 -1.17 23.38
N GLN A 7 -10.29 -0.38 22.81
CA GLN A 7 -10.41 0.00 21.42
C GLN A 7 -10.16 -1.26 20.58
N GLY A 8 -11.20 -1.82 19.96
CA GLY A 8 -11.10 -3.06 19.20
C GLY A 8 -10.19 -2.92 17.99
N LEU A 9 -9.56 -4.02 17.58
CA LEU A 9 -8.77 -4.12 16.37
C LEU A 9 -9.49 -5.01 15.35
N CYS A 10 -9.56 -4.53 14.10
CA CYS A 10 -10.02 -5.29 12.95
C CYS A 10 -8.88 -5.38 11.93
N LEU A 11 -8.46 -6.59 11.60
CA LEU A 11 -7.55 -6.86 10.49
C LEU A 11 -8.39 -7.18 9.27
N TYR A 12 -8.22 -6.46 8.17
CA TYR A 12 -9.11 -6.63 7.02
C TYR A 12 -8.39 -6.70 5.69
N GLY A 13 -8.98 -7.40 4.72
CA GLY A 13 -8.39 -7.53 3.40
C GLY A 13 -9.39 -8.00 2.35
N THR A 14 -8.94 -7.96 1.10
CA THR A 14 -9.66 -8.54 -0.02
C THR A 14 -8.75 -9.48 -0.78
N VAL A 15 -9.31 -10.57 -1.30
CA VAL A 15 -8.55 -11.61 -1.99
C VAL A 15 -9.20 -11.95 -3.31
N LEU A 16 -8.38 -12.39 -4.28
CA LEU A 16 -8.85 -12.91 -5.55
C LEU A 16 -7.83 -13.90 -6.12
N ASN A 17 -8.22 -15.17 -6.21
CA ASN A 17 -7.39 -16.27 -6.71
C ASN A 17 -6.03 -16.41 -5.98
N SER A 18 -6.05 -16.74 -4.69
CA SER A 18 -4.86 -16.80 -3.83
C SER A 18 -4.87 -18.03 -2.92
N VAL A 19 -5.39 -19.16 -3.42
CA VAL A 19 -5.55 -20.40 -2.65
C VAL A 19 -4.23 -20.89 -2.03
N ASP A 20 -3.11 -20.68 -2.72
CA ASP A 20 -1.78 -21.13 -2.30
C ASP A 20 -1.15 -20.29 -1.18
N THR A 21 -1.65 -19.08 -0.95
CA THR A 21 -1.05 -18.11 -0.02
C THR A 21 -1.96 -17.73 1.14
N VAL A 22 -3.28 -17.81 0.95
CA VAL A 22 -4.28 -17.22 1.86
C VAL A 22 -4.15 -17.67 3.31
N GLU A 23 -3.87 -18.95 3.54
CA GLU A 23 -3.71 -19.52 4.88
C GLU A 23 -2.48 -18.98 5.59
N ARG A 24 -1.33 -18.96 4.91
CA ARG A 24 -0.08 -18.46 5.47
C ARG A 24 -0.19 -16.98 5.84
N SER A 25 -0.80 -16.19 4.97
CA SER A 25 -1.06 -14.77 5.21
C SER A 25 -1.92 -14.58 6.45
N ILE A 26 -3.07 -15.26 6.55
CA ILE A 26 -3.99 -15.16 7.70
C ILE A 26 -3.29 -15.62 8.99
N ARG A 27 -2.58 -16.75 8.96
CA ARG A 27 -1.84 -17.26 10.12
C ARG A 27 -0.81 -16.26 10.62
N SER A 28 -0.12 -15.56 9.72
CA SER A 28 0.94 -14.60 10.07
C SER A 28 0.41 -13.32 10.74
N VAL A 29 -0.83 -12.93 10.44
CA VAL A 29 -1.50 -11.78 11.06
C VAL A 29 -2.44 -12.18 12.20
N TYR A 30 -2.62 -13.47 12.47
CA TYR A 30 -3.62 -13.92 13.42
C TYR A 30 -3.33 -13.42 14.84
N ARG A 31 -4.39 -12.93 15.47
CA ARG A 31 -4.44 -12.52 16.87
C ARG A 31 -5.80 -12.89 17.47
N PRO A 32 -5.84 -13.47 18.69
CA PRO A 32 -7.09 -13.88 19.31
C PRO A 32 -7.97 -12.70 19.77
N ASP A 33 -7.37 -11.53 19.98
CA ASP A 33 -8.06 -10.30 20.43
C ASP A 33 -8.49 -9.39 19.26
N ALA A 34 -8.18 -9.77 18.01
CA ALA A 34 -8.56 -9.06 16.80
C ALA A 34 -9.67 -9.81 16.06
N GLU A 35 -10.54 -9.04 15.39
CA GLU A 35 -11.44 -9.59 14.38
C GLU A 35 -10.74 -9.57 13.02
N ILE A 36 -10.85 -10.65 12.24
CA ILE A 36 -10.31 -10.69 10.89
C ILE A 36 -11.46 -10.68 9.89
N VAL A 37 -11.47 -9.73 8.94
CA VAL A 37 -12.50 -9.61 7.91
C VAL A 37 -11.89 -9.77 6.53
N VAL A 38 -12.33 -10.79 5.78
CA VAL A 38 -11.83 -11.06 4.44
C VAL A 38 -12.98 -11.04 3.43
N VAL A 39 -12.79 -10.30 2.33
CA VAL A 39 -13.73 -10.25 1.21
C VAL A 39 -13.13 -10.91 -0.02
N ASP A 40 -13.70 -12.04 -0.43
CA ASP A 40 -13.39 -12.70 -1.69
C ASP A 40 -14.04 -11.96 -2.87
N GLY A 41 -13.24 -11.51 -3.83
CA GLY A 41 -13.68 -10.75 -5.00
C GLY A 41 -14.37 -11.57 -6.11
N GLY A 42 -14.71 -12.83 -5.85
CA GLY A 42 -15.21 -13.79 -6.83
C GLY A 42 -14.11 -14.69 -7.37
N SER A 43 -13.31 -15.28 -6.49
CA SER A 43 -12.29 -16.25 -6.86
C SER A 43 -12.88 -17.42 -7.64
N ARG A 44 -12.11 -17.91 -8.61
CA ARG A 44 -12.46 -19.01 -9.52
C ARG A 44 -11.61 -20.26 -9.26
N ASP A 45 -10.60 -20.14 -8.41
CA ASP A 45 -9.95 -21.26 -7.75
C ASP A 45 -10.68 -21.57 -6.42
N SER A 46 -10.14 -22.49 -5.64
CA SER A 46 -10.71 -22.89 -4.34
C SER A 46 -10.40 -21.91 -3.19
N THR A 47 -10.06 -20.64 -3.48
CA THR A 47 -9.74 -19.64 -2.42
C THR A 47 -10.90 -19.43 -1.46
N TYR A 48 -12.13 -19.33 -1.97
CA TYR A 48 -13.31 -19.08 -1.13
C TYR A 48 -13.59 -20.26 -0.20
N GLU A 49 -13.54 -21.48 -0.72
CA GLU A 49 -13.69 -22.71 0.06
C GLU A 49 -12.57 -22.83 1.10
N ARG A 50 -11.33 -22.49 0.72
CA ARG A 50 -10.20 -22.50 1.65
C ARG A 50 -10.38 -21.49 2.79
N LEU A 51 -10.91 -20.30 2.50
CA LEU A 51 -11.24 -19.30 3.53
C LEU A 51 -12.29 -19.80 4.52
N LEU A 52 -13.33 -20.50 4.06
CA LEU A 52 -14.35 -21.07 4.94
C LEU A 52 -13.78 -22.14 5.87
N GLU A 53 -12.82 -22.95 5.37
CA GLU A 53 -12.11 -23.92 6.22
C GLU A 53 -11.24 -23.22 7.27
N ILE A 54 -10.46 -22.20 6.87
CA ILE A 54 -9.63 -21.40 7.80
C ILE A 54 -10.48 -20.72 8.87
N ALA A 55 -11.68 -20.23 8.53
CA ALA A 55 -12.59 -19.58 9.46
C ALA A 55 -13.09 -20.48 10.60
N LYS A 56 -12.89 -21.80 10.52
CA LYS A 56 -13.18 -22.74 11.62
C LYS A 56 -12.13 -22.68 12.73
N ASP A 57 -10.88 -22.37 12.38
CA ASP A 57 -9.72 -22.38 13.28
C ASP A 57 -9.33 -20.97 13.76
N TYR A 58 -9.71 -19.95 13.01
CA TYR A 58 -9.35 -18.55 13.26
C TYR A 58 -10.61 -17.67 13.28
N ASN A 59 -10.58 -16.56 14.03
CA ASN A 59 -11.67 -15.57 14.11
C ASN A 59 -11.80 -14.74 12.81
N VAL A 60 -12.05 -15.41 11.68
CA VAL A 60 -12.13 -14.84 10.34
C VAL A 60 -13.58 -14.82 9.88
N LYS A 61 -14.11 -13.62 9.62
CA LYS A 61 -15.37 -13.42 8.92
C LYS A 61 -15.10 -13.35 7.43
N VAL A 62 -15.71 -14.26 6.69
CA VAL A 62 -15.56 -14.38 5.24
C VAL A 62 -16.80 -13.85 4.54
N TYR A 63 -16.59 -12.91 3.62
CA TYR A 63 -17.64 -12.37 2.75
C TYR A 63 -17.27 -12.58 1.29
N ARG A 64 -18.27 -12.55 0.41
CA ARG A 64 -18.08 -12.68 -1.04
C ARG A 64 -18.68 -11.49 -1.76
N LEU A 65 -17.89 -10.87 -2.64
CA LEU A 65 -18.32 -9.76 -3.49
C LEU A 65 -17.81 -9.95 -4.92
N PRO A 66 -18.41 -10.86 -5.71
CA PRO A 66 -17.95 -11.19 -7.05
C PRO A 66 -17.92 -9.98 -7.99
N GLY A 67 -16.83 -9.84 -8.74
CA GLY A 67 -16.67 -8.77 -9.74
C GLY A 67 -16.29 -7.41 -9.14
N SER A 68 -15.99 -7.35 -7.83
CA SER A 68 -15.44 -6.15 -7.22
C SER A 68 -14.01 -5.85 -7.73
N SER A 69 -13.67 -4.57 -7.74
CA SER A 69 -12.27 -4.15 -7.82
C SER A 69 -11.57 -4.38 -6.47
N ARG A 70 -10.24 -4.26 -6.47
CA ARG A 70 -9.45 -4.33 -5.23
C ARG A 70 -9.89 -3.27 -4.23
N GLY A 71 -10.03 -2.02 -4.66
CA GLY A 71 -10.48 -0.94 -3.79
C GLY A 71 -11.92 -1.13 -3.30
N ARG A 72 -12.85 -1.62 -4.15
CA ARG A 72 -14.23 -1.92 -3.71
C ARG A 72 -14.28 -3.09 -2.72
N GLY A 73 -13.47 -4.12 -2.92
CA GLY A 73 -13.36 -5.24 -1.96
C GLY A 73 -12.82 -4.78 -0.61
N ARG A 74 -11.77 -3.94 -0.61
CA ARG A 74 -11.24 -3.31 0.62
C ARG A 74 -12.25 -2.39 1.30
N ASP A 75 -13.04 -1.62 0.55
CA ASP A 75 -14.09 -0.77 1.11
C ASP A 75 -15.14 -1.59 1.85
N TYR A 76 -15.60 -2.67 1.22
CA TYR A 76 -16.58 -3.57 1.81
C TYR A 76 -16.03 -4.22 3.08
N ALA A 77 -14.78 -4.70 3.05
CA ALA A 77 -14.10 -5.29 4.20
C ALA A 77 -13.97 -4.29 5.37
N LEU A 78 -13.51 -3.06 5.08
CA LEU A 78 -13.42 -1.97 6.08
C LEU A 78 -14.78 -1.68 6.73
N ARG A 79 -15.86 -1.68 5.96
CA ARG A 79 -17.21 -1.40 6.48
C ARG A 79 -17.76 -2.50 7.38
N MET A 80 -17.33 -3.74 7.17
CA MET A 80 -17.69 -4.90 7.98
C MET A 80 -16.89 -4.99 9.29
N CYS A 81 -15.79 -4.23 9.43
CA CYS A 81 -15.13 -4.08 10.71
C CYS A 81 -16.06 -3.43 11.75
N PRO A 82 -15.95 -3.81 13.04
CA PRO A 82 -16.75 -3.22 14.12
C PRO A 82 -16.63 -1.70 14.21
N GLU A 83 -17.72 -1.02 14.57
CA GLU A 83 -17.71 0.42 14.82
C GLU A 83 -16.79 0.77 16.01
N GLY A 84 -16.17 1.95 15.97
CA GLY A 84 -15.19 2.39 16.99
C GLY A 84 -13.82 1.70 16.94
N SER A 85 -13.67 0.63 16.15
CA SER A 85 -12.41 -0.11 16.02
C SER A 85 -11.33 0.67 15.27
N TYR A 86 -10.08 0.30 15.52
CA TYR A 86 -9.02 0.49 14.54
C TYR A 86 -9.09 -0.61 13.49
N ALA A 87 -8.92 -0.23 12.23
CA ALA A 87 -8.91 -1.12 11.09
C ALA A 87 -7.52 -1.09 10.45
N ALA A 88 -6.86 -2.25 10.42
CA ALA A 88 -5.58 -2.46 9.76
C ALA A 88 -5.76 -3.28 8.49
N TYR A 89 -5.43 -2.74 7.32
CA TYR A 89 -5.53 -3.53 6.10
C TYR A 89 -4.29 -4.40 5.91
N PHE A 90 -4.48 -5.59 5.35
CA PHE A 90 -3.38 -6.46 4.93
C PHE A 90 -3.71 -7.14 3.59
N ASP A 91 -2.67 -7.44 2.84
CA ASP A 91 -2.72 -8.22 1.61
C ASP A 91 -2.62 -9.72 1.92
N LEU A 92 -3.46 -10.54 1.26
CA LEU A 92 -3.58 -11.99 1.50
C LEU A 92 -2.60 -12.85 0.68
N ASP A 93 -1.63 -12.22 0.06
CA ASP A 93 -0.53 -12.82 -0.71
C ASP A 93 0.87 -12.45 -0.14
N ASP A 94 0.89 -11.92 1.09
CA ASP A 94 2.06 -11.53 1.87
C ASP A 94 2.08 -12.24 3.24
N GLU A 95 3.27 -12.52 3.76
CA GLU A 95 3.51 -13.01 5.12
C GLU A 95 4.05 -11.89 6.00
N TYR A 96 3.50 -11.77 7.21
CA TYR A 96 3.77 -10.68 8.14
C TYR A 96 4.58 -11.17 9.33
N ASN A 97 5.55 -10.38 9.79
CA ASN A 97 6.35 -10.69 10.97
C ASN A 97 5.84 -9.94 12.22
N ALA A 98 6.53 -10.10 13.35
CA ALA A 98 6.13 -9.49 14.62
C ALA A 98 6.07 -7.95 14.58
N TYR A 99 6.83 -7.29 13.69
CA TYR A 99 6.82 -5.84 13.57
C TYR A 99 5.50 -5.28 13.04
N PHE A 100 4.72 -6.08 12.31
CA PHE A 100 3.38 -5.69 11.90
C PHE A 100 2.49 -5.44 13.12
N HIS A 101 2.52 -6.36 14.08
CA HIS A 101 1.73 -6.25 15.32
C HIS A 101 2.25 -5.16 16.24
N ARG A 102 3.58 -5.07 16.44
CA ARG A 102 4.18 -4.02 17.28
C ARG A 102 3.87 -2.62 16.74
N ALA A 103 3.94 -2.42 15.43
CA ALA A 103 3.58 -1.15 14.82
C ALA A 103 2.10 -0.84 15.00
N ILE A 104 1.20 -1.82 14.85
CA ILE A 104 -0.23 -1.62 15.11
C ILE A 104 -0.48 -1.20 16.57
N GLU A 105 0.11 -1.91 17.52
CA GLU A 105 -0.03 -1.62 18.96
C GLU A 105 0.47 -0.22 19.30
N TRP A 106 1.67 0.13 18.83
CA TRP A 106 2.22 1.48 18.96
C TRP A 106 1.29 2.52 18.34
N GLY A 107 0.82 2.28 17.12
CA GLY A 107 -0.07 3.18 16.39
C GLY A 107 -1.39 3.42 17.12
N MET A 108 -2.00 2.36 17.68
CA MET A 108 -3.20 2.48 18.51
C MET A 108 -2.95 3.26 19.80
N ALA A 109 -1.79 3.07 20.43
CA ALA A 109 -1.40 3.76 21.66
C ALA A 109 -1.24 5.28 21.47
N THR A 110 -0.95 5.75 20.25
CA THR A 110 -0.89 7.19 19.95
C THR A 110 -2.24 7.90 20.09
N GLY A 111 -3.36 7.17 20.04
CA GLY A 111 -4.71 7.74 20.02
C GLY A 111 -5.08 8.48 18.72
N SER A 112 -4.20 8.51 17.71
CA SER A 112 -4.48 9.11 16.41
C SER A 112 -5.63 8.41 15.70
N GLN A 113 -6.42 9.15 14.93
CA GLN A 113 -7.45 8.56 14.06
C GLN A 113 -6.88 7.92 12.78
N ARG A 114 -5.61 8.18 12.45
CA ARG A 114 -4.92 7.75 11.23
C ARG A 114 -3.43 7.50 11.51
N PRO A 115 -3.12 6.62 12.47
CA PRO A 115 -1.79 6.53 13.02
C PRO A 115 -0.73 6.14 12.00
N LEU A 116 -1.03 5.18 11.10
CA LEU A 116 -0.03 4.63 10.18
C LEU A 116 -0.57 4.52 8.76
N TYR A 117 0.35 4.45 7.80
CA TYR A 117 0.10 3.69 6.56
C TYR A 117 -0.42 2.31 7.00
N TYR A 118 -1.47 1.78 6.38
CA TYR A 118 -2.21 0.56 6.79
C TYR A 118 -3.07 0.56 8.06
N LEU A 119 -2.98 1.53 9.00
CA LEU A 119 -3.82 1.53 10.21
C LEU A 119 -4.61 2.84 10.37
N VAL A 120 -5.94 2.72 10.51
CA VAL A 120 -6.84 3.88 10.64
C VAL A 120 -8.02 3.58 11.57
N LYS A 121 -8.57 4.58 12.25
CA LYS A 121 -9.89 4.43 12.88
C LYS A 121 -10.94 4.17 11.81
N ARG A 122 -11.70 3.08 11.96
CA ARG A 122 -12.69 2.63 10.98
C ARG A 122 -13.65 3.77 10.61
N ASP A 123 -14.25 4.40 11.61
CA ASP A 123 -15.27 5.43 11.38
C ASP A 123 -14.69 6.69 10.76
N TYR A 124 -13.44 7.03 11.09
CA TYR A 124 -12.72 8.15 10.48
C TYR A 124 -12.51 7.94 8.97
N ALA A 125 -12.10 6.72 8.59
CA ALA A 125 -11.90 6.34 7.19
C ALA A 125 -13.23 6.27 6.42
N VAL A 126 -14.25 5.65 7.01
CA VAL A 126 -15.58 5.52 6.40
C VAL A 126 -16.23 6.89 6.19
N ALA A 127 -16.16 7.80 7.17
CA ALA A 127 -16.68 9.16 7.05
C ALA A 127 -16.00 9.97 5.93
N ARG A 128 -14.77 9.58 5.54
CA ARG A 128 -14.04 10.18 4.41
C ARG A 128 -14.30 9.49 3.07
N GLY A 129 -15.22 8.53 3.04
CA GLY A 129 -15.63 7.82 1.83
C GLY A 129 -15.00 6.44 1.65
N GLY A 130 -14.24 5.93 2.63
CA GLY A 130 -13.65 4.59 2.58
C GLY A 130 -12.68 4.41 1.41
N TRP A 131 -12.62 3.21 0.81
CA TRP A 131 -11.78 2.92 -0.36
C TRP A 131 -12.54 3.18 -1.66
N ARG A 132 -11.85 3.73 -2.68
CA ARG A 132 -12.48 3.98 -4.00
C ARG A 132 -12.52 2.71 -4.84
N ASP A 133 -13.50 2.63 -5.74
CA ASP A 133 -13.60 1.55 -6.75
C ASP A 133 -12.51 1.71 -7.82
N LEU A 134 -11.28 1.29 -7.46
CA LEU A 134 -10.07 1.29 -8.27
C LEU A 134 -9.43 -0.10 -8.22
N ASN A 135 -8.92 -0.57 -9.36
CA ASN A 135 -8.15 -1.83 -9.41
C ASN A 135 -6.68 -1.65 -9.01
N VAL A 136 -6.12 -0.46 -9.22
CA VAL A 136 -4.72 -0.10 -9.00
C VAL A 136 -4.67 1.32 -8.43
N ALA A 137 -3.66 1.59 -7.60
CA ALA A 137 -3.46 2.88 -6.92
C ALA A 137 -4.59 3.24 -5.94
N GLU A 138 -5.37 2.24 -5.51
CA GLU A 138 -6.40 2.39 -4.49
C GLU A 138 -5.81 2.74 -3.11
N ASP A 139 -4.62 2.23 -2.80
CA ASP A 139 -3.84 2.56 -1.60
C ASP A 139 -3.32 4.00 -1.65
N VAL A 140 -2.68 4.38 -2.76
CA VAL A 140 -2.19 5.75 -2.98
C VAL A 140 -3.33 6.76 -2.87
N GLU A 141 -4.46 6.49 -3.52
CA GLU A 141 -5.65 7.35 -3.42
C GLU A 141 -6.14 7.46 -1.97
N PHE A 142 -6.26 6.31 -1.29
CA PHE A 142 -6.80 6.26 0.06
C PHE A 142 -5.93 7.06 1.03
N PHE A 143 -4.61 6.84 1.06
CA PHE A 143 -3.72 7.51 2.00
C PHE A 143 -3.41 8.97 1.62
N ALA A 144 -3.52 9.34 0.34
CA ALA A 144 -3.47 10.76 -0.06
C ALA A 144 -4.68 11.55 0.47
N ARG A 145 -5.87 10.92 0.51
CA ARG A 145 -7.11 11.54 1.02
C ARG A 145 -7.24 11.50 2.53
N VAL A 146 -7.03 10.33 3.12
CA VAL A 146 -7.21 10.07 4.56
C VAL A 146 -6.06 10.69 5.37
N GLY A 147 -4.86 10.66 4.78
CA GLY A 147 -3.61 11.02 5.43
C GLY A 147 -3.13 9.94 6.40
N LEU A 148 -1.96 10.17 6.95
CA LEU A 148 -1.41 9.45 8.10
C LEU A 148 -0.63 10.44 8.98
N ASP A 149 -0.57 10.21 10.27
CA ASP A 149 0.18 11.07 11.20
C ASP A 149 1.62 10.56 11.41
N PHE A 150 1.83 9.23 11.35
CA PHE A 150 3.14 8.62 11.57
C PHE A 150 3.49 7.57 10.52
N HIS A 151 4.79 7.36 10.33
CA HIS A 151 5.35 6.30 9.51
C HIS A 151 6.50 5.64 10.25
N VAL A 152 6.31 4.37 10.62
CA VAL A 152 7.34 3.52 11.22
C VAL A 152 8.06 2.78 10.07
N PRO A 153 9.34 3.11 9.78
CA PRO A 153 10.06 2.55 8.64
C PRO A 153 10.62 1.17 8.99
N VAL A 154 9.75 0.16 9.02
CA VAL A 154 10.10 -1.22 9.36
C VAL A 154 9.63 -2.19 8.27
N LEU A 155 10.47 -3.18 7.96
CA LEU A 155 10.12 -4.30 7.10
C LEU A 155 9.27 -5.29 7.88
N PHE A 156 7.95 -5.20 7.72
CA PHE A 156 7.02 -6.07 8.42
C PHE A 156 6.34 -7.13 7.54
N ARG A 157 6.56 -7.09 6.23
CA ARG A 157 5.90 -7.99 5.26
C ARG A 157 6.85 -8.51 4.20
N ARG A 158 6.58 -9.73 3.73
CA ARG A 158 7.29 -10.39 2.63
C ARG A 158 6.28 -11.05 1.68
N PRO A 159 6.36 -10.80 0.37
CA PRO A 159 5.52 -11.50 -0.60
C PRO A 159 5.73 -13.02 -0.56
N LEU A 160 4.62 -13.77 -0.50
CA LEU A 160 4.63 -15.24 -0.50
C LEU A 160 4.89 -15.81 -1.89
N SER A 161 4.39 -15.13 -2.92
CA SER A 161 4.76 -15.40 -4.30
C SER A 161 6.05 -14.64 -4.64
N GLY A 162 7.03 -15.30 -5.27
CA GLY A 162 8.34 -14.73 -5.61
C GLY A 162 8.30 -13.41 -6.40
N PRO A 163 9.45 -12.77 -6.66
CA PRO A 163 9.53 -11.42 -7.22
C PRO A 163 8.67 -11.28 -8.50
N ARG A 164 7.61 -10.48 -8.39
CA ARG A 164 6.60 -10.29 -9.44
C ARG A 164 7.21 -9.50 -10.59
N ARG A 165 7.73 -10.18 -11.60
CA ARG A 165 8.04 -9.57 -12.89
C ARG A 165 6.77 -9.46 -13.73
N GLY A 166 5.83 -8.62 -13.29
CA GLY A 166 4.55 -8.39 -13.98
C GLY A 166 4.59 -7.12 -14.81
N SER A 167 4.28 -7.22 -16.10
CA SER A 167 3.70 -6.06 -16.82
C SER A 167 2.23 -5.92 -16.41
N LEU A 168 1.62 -4.74 -16.56
CA LEU A 168 0.18 -4.53 -16.32
C LEU A 168 -0.71 -5.60 -17.01
N MET A 169 -0.25 -6.10 -18.15
CA MET A 169 -0.91 -7.15 -18.92
C MET A 169 -0.70 -8.57 -18.33
N GLY A 170 0.47 -8.84 -17.74
CA GLY A 170 0.72 -10.06 -16.97
C GLY A 170 -0.14 -10.11 -15.71
N ASP A 171 -0.28 -8.99 -15.01
CA ASP A 171 -1.19 -8.87 -13.86
C ASP A 171 -2.65 -8.99 -14.28
N ALA A 172 -3.06 -8.40 -15.40
CA ALA A 172 -4.42 -8.51 -15.90
C ALA A 172 -4.83 -9.97 -16.23
N ARG A 173 -3.91 -10.76 -16.79
CA ARG A 173 -4.15 -12.17 -17.13
C ARG A 173 -4.37 -13.08 -15.92
N ARG A 174 -3.89 -12.69 -14.72
CA ARG A 174 -4.17 -13.44 -13.48
C ARG A 174 -5.63 -13.40 -13.08
N TYR A 175 -6.32 -12.33 -13.45
CA TYR A 175 -7.69 -12.08 -13.00
C TYR A 175 -8.75 -12.35 -14.06
N VAL A 176 -8.35 -12.53 -15.33
CA VAL A 176 -9.28 -12.69 -16.45
C VAL A 176 -8.76 -13.73 -17.44
N ARG A 177 -9.64 -14.66 -17.85
CA ARG A 177 -9.37 -15.58 -18.96
C ARG A 177 -9.63 -14.89 -20.30
N GLY A 178 -8.75 -15.10 -21.28
CA GLY A 178 -8.91 -14.60 -22.65
C GLY A 178 -8.25 -13.24 -22.92
N THR A 179 -7.90 -13.00 -24.19
CA THR A 179 -7.16 -11.82 -24.65
C THR A 179 -7.96 -10.53 -24.52
N LEU A 180 -9.23 -10.53 -24.91
CA LEU A 180 -10.10 -9.34 -24.84
C LEU A 180 -10.33 -8.88 -23.39
N GLY A 181 -10.56 -9.82 -22.47
CA GLY A 181 -10.71 -9.52 -21.06
C GLY A 181 -9.43 -8.96 -20.43
N ALA A 182 -8.26 -9.50 -20.81
CA ALA A 182 -6.97 -8.97 -20.37
C ALA A 182 -6.71 -7.55 -20.90
N VAL A 183 -7.09 -7.24 -22.14
CA VAL A 183 -6.96 -5.89 -22.72
C VAL A 183 -7.90 -4.92 -22.00
N SER A 184 -9.18 -5.26 -21.83
CA SER A 184 -10.14 -4.42 -21.11
C SER A 184 -9.68 -4.11 -19.69
N ARG A 185 -9.19 -5.12 -18.95
CA ARG A 185 -8.62 -4.92 -17.61
C ARG A 185 -7.35 -4.08 -17.63
N SER A 186 -6.50 -4.23 -18.64
CA SER A 186 -5.29 -3.41 -18.78
C SER A 186 -5.64 -1.94 -18.99
N VAL A 187 -6.62 -1.64 -19.86
CA VAL A 187 -7.13 -0.27 -20.07
C VAL A 187 -7.70 0.27 -18.76
N ARG A 188 -8.54 -0.50 -18.07
CA ARG A 188 -9.08 -0.12 -16.75
C ARG A 188 -7.95 0.18 -15.75
N ASN A 189 -6.92 -0.65 -15.68
CA ASN A 189 -5.80 -0.43 -14.76
C ASN A 189 -5.04 0.86 -15.07
N VAL A 190 -4.84 1.22 -16.35
CA VAL A 190 -4.19 2.49 -16.69
C VAL A 190 -5.09 3.68 -16.35
N VAL A 191 -6.40 3.59 -16.64
CA VAL A 191 -7.37 4.62 -16.22
C VAL A 191 -7.37 4.78 -14.70
N ASP A 192 -7.44 3.69 -13.94
CA ASP A 192 -7.43 3.71 -12.48
C ASP A 192 -6.10 4.20 -11.92
N LEU A 193 -4.97 3.88 -12.55
CA LEU A 193 -3.65 4.43 -12.20
C LEU A 193 -3.63 5.96 -12.33
N ILE A 194 -4.15 6.52 -13.42
CA ILE A 194 -4.25 7.97 -13.62
C ILE A 194 -5.15 8.60 -12.55
N ARG A 195 -6.33 8.00 -12.33
CA ARG A 195 -7.32 8.50 -11.38
C ARG A 195 -6.82 8.44 -9.94
N GLY A 196 -6.22 7.33 -9.52
CA GLY A 196 -5.76 7.08 -8.16
C GLY A 196 -4.49 7.85 -7.80
N ASN A 197 -3.54 7.97 -8.74
CA ASN A 197 -2.36 8.83 -8.53
C ASN A 197 -2.68 10.33 -8.72
N GLY A 198 -3.83 10.69 -9.27
CA GLY A 198 -4.17 12.09 -9.51
C GLY A 198 -3.29 12.76 -10.56
N PHE A 199 -2.82 12.02 -11.57
CA PHE A 199 -1.87 12.54 -12.55
C PHE A 199 -2.47 13.63 -13.44
N LYS A 200 -1.71 14.71 -13.62
CA LYS A 200 -1.87 15.63 -14.75
C LYS A 200 -1.33 14.97 -16.02
N TYR A 201 -1.80 15.43 -17.17
CA TYR A 201 -1.35 14.92 -18.47
C TYR A 201 0.18 14.96 -18.64
N GLY A 202 0.83 16.06 -18.24
CA GLY A 202 2.30 16.19 -18.30
C GLY A 202 3.04 15.22 -17.38
N GLU A 203 2.50 14.96 -16.18
CA GLU A 203 3.07 13.99 -15.23
C GLU A 203 2.96 12.57 -15.81
N LEU A 204 1.80 12.22 -16.40
CA LEU A 204 1.60 10.95 -17.09
C LEU A 204 2.58 10.79 -18.26
N ALA A 205 2.72 11.82 -19.11
CA ALA A 205 3.64 11.80 -20.25
C ALA A 205 5.12 11.64 -19.83
N SER A 206 5.46 12.07 -18.61
CA SER A 206 6.82 11.97 -18.06
C SER A 206 7.19 10.57 -17.53
N LEU A 207 6.21 9.67 -17.37
CA LEU A 207 6.49 8.33 -16.85
C LEU A 207 7.50 7.59 -17.75
N PRO A 208 8.53 6.92 -17.18
CA PRO A 208 9.60 6.29 -17.96
C PRO A 208 9.09 5.32 -19.04
N TYR A 209 8.03 4.58 -18.74
CA TYR A 209 7.41 3.64 -19.70
C TYR A 209 6.80 4.36 -20.92
N ILE A 210 6.15 5.51 -20.72
CA ILE A 210 5.54 6.31 -21.79
C ILE A 210 6.63 7.05 -22.57
N ARG A 211 7.61 7.64 -21.88
CA ARG A 211 8.73 8.35 -22.50
C ARG A 211 9.56 7.45 -23.43
N ARG A 212 9.71 6.16 -23.10
CA ARG A 212 10.41 5.17 -23.94
C ARG A 212 9.60 4.73 -25.18
N ARG A 213 8.33 5.10 -25.28
CA ARG A 213 7.39 4.68 -26.34
C ARG A 213 6.59 5.89 -26.82
N PRO A 214 7.22 6.86 -27.51
CA PRO A 214 6.59 8.13 -27.85
C PRO A 214 5.34 7.98 -28.73
N TYR A 215 5.22 6.89 -29.50
CA TYR A 215 3.99 6.57 -30.25
C TYR A 215 2.74 6.43 -29.36
N LEU A 216 2.91 6.12 -28.07
CA LEU A 216 1.80 6.09 -27.11
C LEU A 216 1.23 7.49 -26.82
N LEU A 217 2.01 8.55 -27.00
CA LEU A 217 1.60 9.94 -26.74
C LEU A 217 0.64 10.50 -27.80
N VAL A 218 0.56 9.87 -28.98
CA VAL A 218 -0.21 10.42 -30.12
C VAL A 218 -1.66 9.96 -30.12
N ALA A 219 -1.95 8.72 -29.70
CA ALA A 219 -3.32 8.19 -29.75
C ALA A 219 -3.80 7.52 -28.44
N PRO A 220 -3.12 6.49 -27.88
CA PRO A 220 -3.68 5.78 -26.73
C PRO A 220 -3.63 6.58 -25.42
N VAL A 221 -2.59 7.39 -25.18
CA VAL A 221 -2.48 8.19 -23.93
C VAL A 221 -3.54 9.30 -23.86
N PRO A 222 -3.75 10.14 -24.90
CA PRO A 222 -4.83 11.13 -24.90
C PRO A 222 -6.21 10.51 -24.66
N LEU A 223 -6.53 9.40 -25.36
CA LEU A 223 -7.82 8.72 -25.21
C LEU A 223 -8.03 8.20 -23.78
N ILE A 224 -7.05 7.49 -23.24
CA ILE A 224 -7.12 6.92 -21.89
C ILE A 224 -7.20 8.05 -20.83
N TYR A 225 -6.48 9.15 -21.03
CA TYR A 225 -6.55 10.30 -20.15
C TYR A 225 -7.93 10.96 -20.19
N THR A 226 -8.53 11.12 -21.37
CA THR A 226 -9.91 11.61 -21.51
C THR A 226 -10.91 10.69 -20.79
N MET A 227 -10.75 9.37 -20.89
CA MET A 227 -11.57 8.43 -20.13
C MET A 227 -11.42 8.62 -18.62
N ALA A 228 -10.19 8.89 -18.13
CA ALA A 228 -9.93 9.17 -16.73
C ALA A 228 -10.56 10.49 -16.27
N LEU A 229 -10.51 11.55 -17.11
CA LEU A 229 -11.17 12.83 -16.85
C LEU A 229 -12.68 12.66 -16.71
N VAL A 230 -13.33 11.97 -17.65
CA VAL A 230 -14.78 11.71 -17.61
C VAL A 230 -15.18 10.92 -16.36
N LYS A 231 -14.35 9.97 -15.93
CA LYS A 231 -14.57 9.19 -14.70
C LYS A 231 -14.18 9.92 -13.41
N GLY A 232 -13.66 11.13 -13.51
CA GLY A 232 -13.09 11.89 -12.39
C GLY A 232 -11.71 11.39 -11.98
N ILE A 233 -10.76 12.32 -11.90
CA ILE A 233 -9.40 12.10 -11.39
C ILE A 233 -9.37 12.54 -9.92
N TYR A 234 -8.93 11.66 -9.02
CA TYR A 234 -8.79 11.99 -7.60
C TYR A 234 -7.48 12.72 -7.39
N ARG A 235 -7.52 14.03 -7.14
CA ARG A 235 -6.32 14.81 -6.81
C ARG A 235 -6.58 15.67 -5.59
N TYR A 236 -5.76 15.49 -4.56
CA TYR A 236 -5.96 16.13 -3.26
C TYR A 236 -4.99 17.27 -2.96
N ASP A 237 -3.97 17.48 -3.80
CA ASP A 237 -3.04 18.59 -3.72
C ASP A 237 -2.83 19.23 -5.11
N PRO A 238 -2.85 20.57 -5.25
CA PRO A 238 -2.70 21.23 -6.54
C PRO A 238 -1.30 21.08 -7.14
N LEU A 239 -0.28 20.90 -6.30
CA LEU A 239 1.14 20.85 -6.67
C LEU A 239 1.63 19.41 -6.80
N LEU A 240 1.21 18.52 -5.90
CA LEU A 240 1.66 17.13 -5.84
C LEU A 240 0.61 16.17 -6.41
N ASN A 241 1.06 15.15 -7.14
CA ASN A 241 0.21 13.98 -7.40
C ASN A 241 0.04 13.18 -6.09
N ASN A 242 -0.95 12.30 -6.02
CA ASN A 242 -1.30 11.58 -4.79
C ASN A 242 -0.17 10.66 -4.30
N HIS A 243 0.66 10.13 -5.20
CA HIS A 243 1.83 9.32 -4.82
C HIS A 243 2.86 10.16 -4.07
N ASP A 244 3.21 11.33 -4.60
CA ASP A 244 4.13 12.24 -3.93
C ASP A 244 3.53 12.83 -2.64
N LEU A 245 2.21 13.09 -2.62
CA LEU A 245 1.52 13.55 -1.43
C LEU A 245 1.53 12.49 -0.31
N MET A 246 1.29 11.22 -0.66
CA MET A 246 1.40 10.10 0.29
C MET A 246 2.81 10.02 0.88
N PHE A 247 3.85 10.09 0.04
CA PHE A 247 5.23 10.12 0.52
C PHE A 247 5.55 11.36 1.36
N LYS A 248 4.95 12.52 1.05
CA LYS A 248 5.09 13.71 1.90
C LYS A 248 4.58 13.43 3.31
N TYR A 249 3.43 12.76 3.46
CA TYR A 249 2.94 12.36 4.79
C TYR A 249 3.88 11.35 5.48
N MET A 250 4.33 10.32 4.75
CA MET A 250 5.26 9.33 5.30
C MET A 250 6.58 9.95 5.78
N VAL A 251 7.17 10.86 5.00
CA VAL A 251 8.42 11.56 5.37
C VAL A 251 8.17 12.54 6.52
N SER A 252 7.03 13.23 6.53
CA SER A 252 6.71 14.21 7.58
C SER A 252 6.53 13.56 8.94
N GLY A 253 5.86 12.39 8.96
CA GLY A 253 5.57 11.59 10.15
C GLY A 253 6.58 10.49 10.44
N LEU A 254 7.76 10.53 9.82
CA LEU A 254 8.78 9.51 10.02
C LEU A 254 9.25 9.48 11.49
N VAL A 255 9.26 8.29 12.10
CA VAL A 255 9.70 8.07 13.49
C VAL A 255 10.85 7.05 13.56
N ASP A 256 11.58 7.04 14.67
CA ASP A 256 12.68 6.09 14.93
C ASP A 256 12.10 4.68 15.18
N PRO A 257 12.31 3.70 14.27
CA PRO A 257 11.71 2.38 14.39
C PRO A 257 12.31 1.55 15.54
N ILE A 258 13.57 1.78 15.93
CA ILE A 258 14.20 1.06 17.04
C ILE A 258 13.59 1.53 18.34
N LYS A 259 13.51 2.85 18.52
CA LYS A 259 12.97 3.45 19.74
C LYS A 259 11.47 3.16 19.92
N GLU A 260 10.69 3.32 18.84
CA GLU A 260 9.23 3.32 18.93
C GLU A 260 8.62 1.92 18.92
N VAL A 261 9.21 0.97 18.17
CA VAL A 261 8.66 -0.40 18.03
C VAL A 261 9.67 -1.51 18.34
N GLY A 262 10.87 -1.17 18.82
CA GLY A 262 11.92 -2.15 19.14
C GLY A 262 12.36 -2.94 17.90
N ALA A 263 12.48 -2.26 16.75
CA ALA A 263 12.95 -2.89 15.52
C ALA A 263 14.43 -3.28 15.60
N ASP A 264 14.76 -4.45 15.06
CA ASP A 264 16.14 -4.84 14.77
C ASP A 264 16.70 -3.97 13.63
N ASP A 265 18.02 -3.77 13.65
CA ASP A 265 18.71 -2.90 12.70
C ASP A 265 18.54 -3.32 11.23
N ASP A 266 18.44 -4.61 10.96
CA ASP A 266 18.27 -5.16 9.60
C ASP A 266 16.83 -5.04 9.06
N HIS A 267 15.89 -4.66 9.92
CA HIS A 267 14.48 -4.43 9.57
C HIS A 267 14.10 -2.95 9.50
N ALA A 268 14.93 -2.05 10.03
CA ALA A 268 14.69 -0.61 10.02
C ALA A 268 15.07 0.01 8.65
N VAL A 269 14.09 0.08 7.74
CA VAL A 269 14.30 0.51 6.36
C VAL A 269 13.19 1.46 5.89
N PHE A 270 13.58 2.65 5.44
CA PHE A 270 12.74 3.60 4.73
C PHE A 270 13.17 3.69 3.28
N SER A 271 12.25 3.74 2.31
CA SER A 271 12.63 3.98 0.91
C SER A 271 11.65 4.92 0.23
N VAL A 272 12.17 5.81 -0.61
CA VAL A 272 11.39 6.74 -1.43
C VAL A 272 12.04 6.88 -2.80
N PRO A 273 11.26 6.87 -3.92
CA PRO A 273 11.83 7.10 -5.24
C PRO A 273 12.58 8.44 -5.29
N LEU A 274 13.77 8.46 -5.90
CA LEU A 274 14.60 9.66 -5.91
C LEU A 274 13.87 10.84 -6.57
N SER A 275 13.09 10.57 -7.63
CA SER A 275 12.27 11.60 -8.29
C SER A 275 11.20 12.21 -7.37
N THR A 276 10.63 11.42 -6.47
CA THR A 276 9.68 11.90 -5.44
C THR A 276 10.43 12.71 -4.40
N ALA A 277 11.57 12.20 -3.90
CA ALA A 277 12.40 12.94 -2.95
C ALA A 277 12.82 14.32 -3.49
N SER A 278 13.21 14.40 -4.77
CA SER A 278 13.53 15.68 -5.43
C SER A 278 12.33 16.63 -5.47
N ARG A 279 11.13 16.15 -5.81
CA ARG A 279 9.91 16.99 -5.85
C ARG A 279 9.46 17.47 -4.48
N LEU A 280 9.73 16.70 -3.43
CA LEU A 280 9.44 17.08 -2.04
C LEU A 280 10.51 18.01 -1.43
N GLY A 281 11.65 18.19 -2.11
CA GLY A 281 12.83 18.86 -1.58
C GLY A 281 13.81 17.84 -0.99
N PHE A 282 14.79 17.43 -1.78
CA PHE A 282 15.71 16.33 -1.44
C PHE A 282 16.38 16.51 -0.07
N ASN A 283 16.91 17.71 0.22
CA ASN A 283 17.57 18.00 1.50
C ASN A 283 16.61 17.91 2.69
N TRP A 284 15.35 18.30 2.52
CA TRP A 284 14.33 18.16 3.55
C TRP A 284 14.04 16.69 3.84
N VAL A 285 13.92 15.85 2.79
CA VAL A 285 13.72 14.41 2.95
C VAL A 285 14.92 13.77 3.66
N VAL A 286 16.15 14.09 3.25
CA VAL A 286 17.38 13.60 3.88
C VAL A 286 17.44 13.99 5.37
N ALA A 287 17.11 15.23 5.70
CA ALA A 287 17.07 15.70 7.09
C ALA A 287 16.04 14.93 7.92
N LYS A 288 14.86 14.63 7.34
CA LYS A 288 13.82 13.83 7.99
C LYS A 288 14.27 12.39 8.22
N VAL A 289 14.89 11.76 7.24
CA VAL A 289 15.48 10.41 7.38
C VAL A 289 16.48 10.36 8.54
N ARG A 290 17.39 11.33 8.63
CA ARG A 290 18.35 11.43 9.73
C ARG A 290 17.69 11.67 11.09
N SER A 291 16.65 12.50 11.14
CA SER A 291 15.92 12.77 12.38
C SER A 291 15.20 11.53 12.95
N ALA A 292 14.93 10.54 12.09
CA ALA A 292 14.39 9.24 12.48
C ALA A 292 15.49 8.19 12.77
N ASN A 293 16.73 8.63 13.03
CA ASN A 293 17.88 7.78 13.33
C ASN A 293 18.24 6.80 12.19
N LEU A 294 18.00 7.21 10.94
CA LEU A 294 18.37 6.45 9.75
C LEU A 294 19.49 7.15 8.98
N LYS A 295 20.44 6.36 8.46
CA LYS A 295 21.48 6.81 7.54
C LYS A 295 20.97 6.80 6.10
N PRO A 296 20.99 7.94 5.40
CA PRO A 296 20.50 8.04 4.03
C PRO A 296 21.53 7.56 3.01
N TYR A 297 21.11 6.73 2.05
CA TYR A 297 21.88 6.32 0.88
C TYR A 297 21.07 6.57 -0.40
N THR A 298 21.74 6.83 -1.51
CA THR A 298 21.15 6.71 -2.84
C THR A 298 21.54 5.37 -3.44
N CYS A 299 20.55 4.57 -3.84
CA CYS A 299 20.79 3.24 -4.41
C CYS A 299 20.07 3.07 -5.75
N SER A 300 20.48 2.05 -6.50
CA SER A 300 19.80 1.56 -7.69
C SER A 300 18.86 0.39 -7.37
N GLN A 301 17.61 0.46 -7.82
CA GLN A 301 16.63 -0.61 -7.72
C GLN A 301 15.84 -0.75 -9.03
N GLY A 302 15.94 -1.91 -9.69
CA GLY A 302 15.14 -2.20 -10.90
C GLY A 302 15.32 -1.18 -12.04
N GLY A 303 16.50 -0.56 -12.15
CA GLY A 303 16.79 0.46 -13.15
C GLY A 303 16.27 1.87 -12.82
N SER A 304 15.81 2.10 -11.59
CA SER A 304 15.45 3.41 -11.05
C SER A 304 16.32 3.75 -9.84
N LYS A 305 16.54 5.05 -9.59
CA LYS A 305 17.24 5.52 -8.37
C LYS A 305 16.25 5.73 -7.23
N VAL A 306 16.66 5.37 -6.02
CA VAL A 306 15.89 5.56 -4.78
C VAL A 306 16.77 6.23 -3.74
N LEU A 307 16.14 6.98 -2.83
CA LEU A 307 16.73 7.37 -1.55
C LEU A 307 16.25 6.34 -0.53
N ILE A 308 17.18 5.73 0.20
CA ILE A 308 16.92 4.75 1.25
C ILE A 308 17.48 5.27 2.57
N GLY A 309 16.77 5.02 3.67
CA GLY A 309 17.26 5.23 5.03
C GLY A 309 17.37 3.89 5.74
N VAL A 310 18.52 3.58 6.33
CA VAL A 310 18.75 2.36 7.13
C VAL A 310 19.50 2.66 8.41
N THR A 311 19.35 1.84 9.45
CA THR A 311 20.16 2.01 10.69
C THR A 311 21.56 1.41 10.52
N SER A 312 21.69 0.34 9.72
CA SER A 312 22.96 -0.31 9.41
C SER A 312 23.12 -0.59 7.91
N SER A 313 24.37 -0.58 7.42
CA SER A 313 24.67 -0.97 6.03
C SER A 313 24.33 -2.42 5.73
N GLY A 314 24.29 -3.29 6.75
CA GLY A 314 23.84 -4.68 6.63
C GLY A 314 22.39 -4.80 6.15
N ALA A 315 21.53 -3.85 6.53
CA ALA A 315 20.14 -3.79 6.06
C ALA A 315 20.03 -3.53 4.54
N LEU A 316 21.03 -2.92 3.90
CA LEU A 316 20.99 -2.69 2.45
C LEU A 316 21.05 -4.01 1.66
N ALA A 317 21.83 -4.98 2.15
CA ALA A 317 21.98 -6.28 1.53
C ALA A 317 20.72 -7.14 1.66
N SER A 318 20.01 -7.06 2.81
CA SER A 318 18.79 -7.85 3.05
C SER A 318 17.64 -7.43 2.14
N VAL A 319 17.62 -6.18 1.65
CA VAL A 319 16.54 -5.64 0.80
C VAL A 319 16.90 -5.63 -0.71
N GLY A 320 18.09 -6.11 -1.06
CA GLY A 320 18.48 -6.33 -2.46
C GLY A 320 18.76 -5.05 -3.25
N PHE A 321 19.08 -3.95 -2.58
CA PHE A 321 19.57 -2.73 -3.22
C PHE A 321 21.03 -2.90 -3.68
N ARG A 322 21.40 -2.19 -4.74
CA ARG A 322 22.75 -2.23 -5.33
C ARG A 322 23.22 -0.81 -5.61
N ASP A 323 24.52 -0.65 -5.80
CA ASP A 323 25.15 0.62 -6.17
C ASP A 323 24.72 1.74 -5.23
N CYS A 324 24.95 1.51 -3.93
CA CYS A 324 24.52 2.39 -2.85
C CYS A 324 25.66 3.32 -2.45
N ASP A 325 25.43 4.62 -2.62
CA ASP A 325 26.32 5.68 -2.16
C ASP A 325 25.69 6.36 -0.94
N GLU A 326 26.45 6.51 0.14
CA GLU A 326 25.98 7.26 1.31
C GLU A 326 25.74 8.71 0.89
N VAL A 327 24.60 9.27 1.31
CA VAL A 327 24.34 10.69 1.11
C VAL A 327 25.08 11.40 2.22
N ASP A 328 26.34 11.73 1.95
CA ASP A 328 27.10 12.69 2.74
C ASP A 328 26.31 14.02 2.77
N SER A 329 26.35 14.71 3.91
CA SER A 329 25.61 15.96 4.08
C SER A 329 25.91 16.98 2.97
N PRO A 330 24.94 17.82 2.58
CA PRO A 330 25.23 18.99 1.75
C PRO A 330 26.23 19.94 2.42
#